data_AF-B0E0J1-F1
#
_entry.id   AF-B0E0J1-F1
#
_cell.length_a   1.000
_cell.length_b   1.000
_cell.length_c   1.000
_cell.angle_alpha   90.00
_cell.angle_beta   90.00
_cell.angle_gamma   90.00
#
_symmetry.space_group_name_H-M   'P 1'
#
loop_
_entity.id
_entity.type
_entity.pdbx_description
1 polymer ?
#
loop_
_entity_poly.entity_id
_entity_poly.type
_entity_poly.pdbx_seq_one_letter_code
_entity_poly.pdbx_strand_id
1 'polypeptide(L)'
;MFMNCIAELVTDPAQLMSIDEAACNSKTSLRKMGWSLKGRRCFQRRIFVRSQRVSILLVLMIQGIMAYNVIPSSVTSAHFTNFVQEHVIPLTNPWPGP
;
A
#
# COMPACT_ATOMS: atom_id res chain seq x y z
N MET A 1 17.03 -12.70 6.33
CA MET A 1 18.44 -12.75 5.89
C MET A 1 18.67 -12.04 4.55
N PHE A 2 17.68 -11.91 3.65
CA PHE A 2 17.85 -11.22 2.35
C PHE A 2 17.90 -9.68 2.40
N MET A 3 17.19 -9.00 3.32
CA MET A 3 17.15 -7.53 3.34
C MET A 3 18.47 -6.86 3.74
N ASN A 4 19.33 -7.53 4.52
CA ASN A 4 20.56 -6.91 5.04
C ASN A 4 21.69 -6.82 4.00
N CYS A 5 21.59 -7.53 2.87
CA CYS A 5 22.60 -7.52 1.80
C CYS A 5 22.31 -6.47 0.73
N ILE A 6 21.15 -5.80 0.74
CA ILE A 6 20.79 -4.78 -0.25
C ILE A 6 21.77 -3.59 -0.19
N ALA A 7 22.25 -3.25 1.01
CA ALA A 7 23.24 -2.20 1.21
C ALA A 7 24.62 -2.51 0.59
N GLU A 8 24.91 -3.77 0.26
CA GLU A 8 26.15 -4.15 -0.43
C GLU A 8 26.04 -3.91 -1.95
N LEU A 9 24.82 -3.86 -2.49
CA LEU A 9 24.53 -3.66 -3.92
C LEU A 9 24.13 -2.22 -4.24
N VAL A 10 23.55 -1.52 -3.27
CA VAL A 10 23.02 -0.16 -3.37
C VAL A 10 23.94 0.78 -2.60
N THR A 11 24.72 1.56 -3.33
CA THR A 11 25.68 2.54 -2.77
C THR A 11 25.00 3.82 -2.29
N ASP A 12 23.86 4.18 -2.88
CA ASP A 12 23.05 5.35 -2.51
C ASP A 12 21.59 4.92 -2.38
N PRO A 13 20.92 5.12 -1.24
CA PRO A 13 19.53 4.71 -1.08
C PRO A 13 18.56 5.42 -2.05
N ALA A 14 18.97 6.51 -2.72
CA ALA A 14 18.22 7.11 -3.82
C ALA A 14 18.11 6.23 -5.08
N GLN A 15 18.92 5.16 -5.18
CA GLN A 15 18.83 4.15 -6.24
C GLN A 15 17.67 3.16 -6.02
N LEU A 16 17.07 3.15 -4.82
CA LEU A 16 16.08 2.13 -4.44
C LEU A 16 14.64 2.62 -4.62
N MET A 17 13.90 1.92 -5.47
CA MET A 17 12.45 1.98 -5.53
C MET A 17 11.83 0.77 -4.82
N SER A 18 10.99 1.03 -3.82
CA SER A 18 10.25 -0.01 -3.11
C SER A 18 8.81 -0.06 -3.61
N ILE A 19 8.34 -1.23 -4.02
CA ILE A 19 6.96 -1.43 -4.45
C ILE A 19 6.24 -2.22 -3.38
N ASP A 20 5.05 -1.76 -2.97
CA ASP A 20 4.23 -2.44 -1.98
C ASP A 20 2.73 -2.39 -2.32
N GLU A 21 1.96 -3.29 -1.72
CA GLU A 21 0.50 -3.33 -1.81
C GLU A 21 -0.15 -2.81 -0.52
N ALA A 22 -0.94 -1.74 -0.64
CA ALA A 22 -1.77 -1.24 0.44
C ALA A 22 -3.24 -1.57 0.21
N ALA A 23 -3.86 -2.30 1.14
CA ALA A 23 -5.29 -2.59 1.08
C ALA A 23 -6.10 -1.55 1.88
N CYS A 24 -6.97 -0.82 1.18
CA CYS A 24 -7.99 0.04 1.77
C CYS A 24 -9.36 -0.63 1.71
N ASN A 25 -10.17 -0.46 2.75
CA ASN A 25 -11.57 -0.84 2.70
C ASN A 25 -12.42 0.38 3.05
N SER A 26 -13.59 0.49 2.43
CA SER A 26 -14.59 1.50 2.81
C SER A 26 -15.28 1.14 4.12
N LYS A 27 -14.52 0.71 5.14
CA LYS A 27 -14.98 0.77 6.52
C LYS A 27 -15.30 2.23 6.78
N THR A 28 -16.61 2.50 6.80
CA THR A 28 -17.20 3.73 7.30
C THR A 28 -16.52 4.08 8.62
N SER A 29 -16.46 5.36 8.99
CA SER A 29 -15.91 5.92 10.23
C SER A 29 -16.60 5.35 11.49
N LEU A 30 -16.43 4.05 11.74
CA LEU A 30 -17.06 3.34 12.81
C LEU A 30 -16.29 3.68 14.09
N ARG A 31 -16.98 4.29 15.04
CA ARG A 31 -16.44 4.45 16.39
C ARG A 31 -16.11 3.07 16.96
N LYS A 32 -14.86 2.90 17.38
CA LYS A 32 -14.40 1.71 18.13
C LYS A 32 -14.97 1.70 19.55
N MET A 33 -15.29 2.88 20.09
CA MET A 33 -15.79 3.07 21.46
C MET A 33 -17.18 3.71 21.45
N GLY A 34 -18.08 3.19 22.28
CA GLY A 34 -19.41 3.74 22.53
C GLY A 34 -19.55 4.19 23.98
N TRP A 35 -20.47 5.11 24.24
CA TRP A 35 -20.75 5.60 25.59
C TRP A 35 -21.88 4.79 26.22
N SER A 36 -21.71 4.41 27.50
CA SER A 36 -22.76 3.82 28.32
C SER A 36 -22.64 4.32 29.76
N LEU A 37 -23.73 4.21 30.50
CA LEU A 37 -23.74 4.50 31.93
C LEU A 37 -22.81 3.53 32.67
N LYS A 38 -22.20 4.01 33.77
CA LYS A 38 -21.33 3.20 34.63
C LYS A 38 -22.10 1.96 35.11
N GLY A 39 -21.54 0.78 34.90
CA GLY A 39 -22.18 -0.51 35.23
C GLY A 39 -23.08 -1.11 34.13
N ARG A 40 -23.25 -0.44 32.98
CA ARG A 40 -23.99 -0.99 31.83
C ARG A 40 -23.06 -1.31 30.66
N ARG A 41 -23.31 -2.43 29.99
CA ARG A 41 -22.60 -2.78 28.75
C ARG A 41 -23.12 -1.91 27.60
N CYS A 42 -22.20 -1.29 26.86
CA CYS A 42 -22.55 -0.68 25.58
C CYS A 42 -22.82 -1.78 24.55
N PHE A 43 -24.05 -1.88 24.06
CA PHE A 43 -24.43 -2.84 23.02
C PHE A 43 -24.79 -2.11 21.74
N GLN A 44 -24.29 -2.61 20.61
CA GLN A 44 -24.68 -2.12 19.29
C GLN A 44 -24.92 -3.31 18.37
N ARG A 45 -26.15 -3.44 17.87
CA ARG A 45 -26.47 -4.39 16.81
C ARG A 45 -26.05 -3.79 15.47
N ARG A 46 -25.29 -4.55 14.68
CA ARG A 46 -24.81 -4.12 13.36
C ARG A 46 -25.08 -5.19 12.33
N ILE A 47 -25.37 -4.77 11.11
CA ILE A 47 -25.38 -5.62 9.93
C ILE A 47 -23.93 -5.74 9.46
N PHE A 48 -23.44 -6.96 9.27
CA PHE A 48 -22.11 -7.17 8.72
C PHE A 48 -22.16 -6.94 7.20
N VAL A 49 -21.90 -5.70 6.78
CA VAL A 49 -21.77 -5.35 5.37
C VAL A 49 -20.29 -5.50 4.97
N ARG A 50 -20.00 -6.38 4.02
CA ARG A 50 -18.67 -6.42 3.40
C ARG A 50 -18.53 -5.20 2.50
N SER A 51 -17.79 -4.21 2.97
CA SER A 51 -17.42 -3.03 2.20
C SER A 51 -16.54 -3.41 1.00
N GLN A 52 -16.62 -2.64 -0.10
CA GLN A 52 -15.71 -2.84 -1.23
C GLN A 52 -14.26 -2.65 -0.76
N ARG A 53 -13.42 -3.66 -1.04
CA ARG A 53 -11.98 -3.59 -0.81
C ARG A 53 -11.35 -2.98 -2.04
N VAL A 54 -10.47 -2.02 -1.82
CA VAL A 54 -9.65 -1.38 -2.83
C VAL A 54 -8.20 -1.71 -2.48
N SER A 55 -7.43 -2.21 -3.43
CA SER A 55 -6.00 -2.44 -3.25
C SER A 55 -5.26 -1.36 -4.03
N ILE A 56 -4.18 -0.84 -3.46
CA ILE A 56 -3.37 0.22 -4.05
C ILE A 56 -1.97 -0.37 -4.21
N LEU A 57 -1.51 -0.46 -5.46
CA LEU A 57 -0.10 -0.69 -5.76
C LEU A 57 0.61 0.64 -5.74
N LEU A 58 1.76 0.71 -5.07
CA LEU A 58 2.44 1.98 -4.88
C LEU A 58 3.97 1.81 -4.94
N VAL A 59 4.64 2.81 -5.52
CA VAL A 59 6.10 2.93 -5.55
C VAL A 59 6.54 4.01 -4.58
N LEU A 60 7.37 3.64 -3.62
CA LEU A 60 8.03 4.54 -2.66
C LEU A 60 9.51 4.70 -3.00
N MET A 61 9.95 5.94 -2.97
CA MET A 61 11.36 6.34 -2.89
C MET A 61 11.58 7.23 -1.66
N ILE A 62 12.83 7.60 -1.39
CA ILE A 62 13.17 8.53 -0.30
C ILE A 62 12.41 9.85 -0.41
N GLN A 63 12.13 10.31 -1.64
CA GLN A 63 11.42 11.56 -1.91
C GLN A 63 9.89 11.44 -1.71
N GLY A 64 9.37 10.22 -1.55
CA GLY A 64 7.95 9.95 -1.34
C GLY A 64 7.35 9.00 -2.38
N ILE A 65 6.07 9.22 -2.68
CA ILE A 65 5.29 8.37 -3.58
C ILE A 65 5.56 8.80 -5.02
N MET A 66 6.12 7.90 -5.83
CA MET A 66 6.45 8.19 -7.23
C MET A 66 5.33 7.81 -8.20
N ALA A 67 4.67 6.69 -7.96
CA ALA A 67 3.56 6.19 -8.77
C ALA A 67 2.61 5.37 -7.91
N TYR A 68 1.34 5.34 -8.28
CA TYR A 68 0.36 4.47 -7.64
C TYR A 68 -0.71 4.01 -8.65
N ASN A 69 -1.31 2.86 -8.39
CA ASN A 69 -2.44 2.33 -9.14
C ASN A 69 -3.50 1.80 -8.18
N VAL A 70 -4.75 2.22 -8.37
CA VAL A 70 -5.88 1.90 -7.50
C VAL A 70 -6.74 0.84 -8.17
N ILE A 71 -6.82 -0.34 -7.55
CA ILE A 71 -7.51 -1.51 -8.09
C ILE A 71 -8.72 -1.81 -7.18
N PRO A 72 -9.96 -1.84 -7.70
CA PRO A 72 -11.18 -2.04 -6.91
C PRO A 72 -11.38 -3.48 -6.41
N SER A 73 -10.33 -4.31 -6.48
CA SER A 73 -10.30 -5.73 -6.13
C SER A 73 -8.90 -6.14 -5.65
N SER A 74 -8.65 -7.44 -5.52
CA SER A 74 -7.32 -7.95 -5.19
C SER A 74 -6.33 -7.74 -6.34
N VAL A 75 -5.07 -7.48 -6.00
CA VAL A 75 -3.98 -7.43 -6.98
C VAL A 75 -3.75 -8.84 -7.54
N THR A 76 -3.63 -8.92 -8.86
CA THR A 76 -3.22 -10.14 -9.59
C THR A 76 -1.81 -9.96 -10.11
N SER A 77 -1.16 -11.05 -10.51
CA SER A 77 0.15 -10.98 -11.18
C SER A 77 0.11 -10.11 -12.43
N ALA A 78 -0.98 -10.17 -13.22
CA ALA A 78 -1.16 -9.32 -14.40
C ALA A 78 -1.23 -7.83 -14.03
N HIS A 79 -1.96 -7.47 -12.97
CA HIS A 79 -2.01 -6.09 -12.48
C HIS A 79 -0.62 -5.60 -12.06
N PHE A 80 0.13 -6.43 -11.34
CA PHE A 80 1.49 -6.08 -10.91
C PHE A 80 2.45 -5.92 -12.10
N THR A 81 2.46 -6.86 -13.05
CA THR A 81 3.33 -6.78 -14.22
C THR A 81 3.03 -5.56 -15.07
N ASN A 82 1.74 -5.27 -15.32
CA ASN A 82 1.34 -4.07 -16.06
C ASN A 82 1.74 -2.80 -15.31
N PHE A 83 1.56 -2.77 -13.99
CA PHE A 83 2.00 -1.64 -13.17
C PHE A 83 3.51 -1.41 -13.28
N VAL A 84 4.32 -2.47 -13.21
CA VAL A 84 5.76 -2.37 -13.37
C VAL A 84 6.13 -1.85 -14.75
N GLN A 85 5.55 -2.42 -15.81
CA GLN A 85 5.85 -2.05 -17.19
C GLN A 85 5.45 -0.62 -17.53
N GLU A 86 4.26 -0.20 -17.12
CA GLU A 86 3.68 1.08 -17.52
C GLU A 86 4.05 2.24 -16.58
N HIS A 87 4.30 1.96 -15.29
CA HIS A 87 4.49 3.01 -14.27
C HIS A 87 5.86 3.00 -13.60
N VAL A 88 6.55 1.86 -13.52
CA VAL A 88 7.84 1.76 -12.82
C VAL A 88 9.02 1.88 -13.79
N ILE A 89 9.04 1.05 -14.85
CA ILE A 89 10.14 1.03 -15.82
C ILE A 89 10.38 2.42 -16.45
N PRO A 90 9.35 3.20 -16.83
CA PRO A 90 9.57 4.54 -17.38
C PRO A 90 10.21 5.54 -16.41
N LEU A 91 10.17 5.26 -15.10
CA LEU A 91 10.82 6.08 -14.07
C LEU A 91 12.26 5.64 -13.80
N THR A 92 12.71 4.51 -14.36
CA THR A 92 14.08 4.03 -14.19
C THR A 92 15.02 4.69 -15.19
N ASN A 93 16.10 5.28 -14.69
CA ASN A 93 17.22 5.76 -15.48
C ASN A 93 18.49 4.99 -15.06
N PRO A 94 19.50 4.87 -15.94
CA PRO A 94 20.81 4.32 -15.56
C PRO A 94 21.37 5.06 -14.33
N TRP A 95 22.08 4.33 -13.47
CA TRP A 95 22.81 4.93 -12.35
C TRP A 95 24.32 4.64 -12.44
N PRO A 96 25.19 5.65 -12.22
CA PRO A 96 24.87 7.07 -12.31
C PRO A 96 24.39 7.38 -13.74
N GLY A 97 23.41 8.26 -13.90
CA GLY A 97 22.92 8.62 -15.24
C GLY A 97 24.04 9.26 -16.08
N PRO A 98 23.78 9.63 -17.35
CA PRO A 98 24.47 10.81 -17.86
C PRO A 98 24.27 12.00 -16.89
#